data_AF-A0A1R3UHV7-F1
#
_entry.id   AF-A0A1R3UHV7-F1
#
_cell.length_a   1.000
_cell.length_b   1.000
_cell.length_c   1.000
_cell.angle_alpha   90.00
_cell.angle_beta   90.00
_cell.angle_gamma   90.00
#
_symmetry.space_group_name_H-M   'P 1'
#
loop_
_entity.id
_entity.type
_entity.pdbx_description
1 polymer ?
#
loop_
_entity_poly.entity_id
_entity_poly.type
_entity_poly.pdbx_seq_one_letter_code
_entity_poly.pdbx_strand_id
1 'polypeptide(L)'
;MEDMETVALIAAAPHWQGGPPPFVPGVLMFCVLMLLVLGALVFTIARRKGHAPPWAGPRTPRPEESARSVLAERFARGDITVEEFMERASALNWTPGQSDDKR
;
A
#
# COMPACT_ATOMS: atom_id res chain seq x y z
N MET A 1 -46.99 19.03 -47.60
CA MET A 1 -47.59 19.03 -46.23
C MET A 1 -46.89 18.02 -45.32
N GLU A 2 -46.22 17.01 -45.87
CA GLU A 2 -45.37 16.05 -45.14
C GLU A 2 -43.98 16.65 -44.76
N ASP A 3 -43.56 17.70 -45.46
CA ASP A 3 -42.28 18.40 -45.27
C ASP A 3 -42.24 19.25 -43.99
N MET A 4 -43.42 19.66 -43.51
CA MET A 4 -43.56 20.53 -42.33
C MET A 4 -43.53 19.72 -41.03
N GLU A 5 -43.95 18.46 -41.08
CA GLU A 5 -43.92 17.53 -39.94
C GLU A 5 -42.49 17.08 -39.64
N THR A 6 -41.66 16.86 -40.67
CA THR A 6 -40.24 16.55 -40.53
C THR A 6 -39.43 17.72 -39.97
N VAL A 7 -39.74 18.96 -40.37
CA VAL A 7 -39.12 20.16 -39.79
C VAL A 7 -39.55 20.35 -38.33
N ALA A 8 -40.81 20.08 -38.01
CA ALA A 8 -41.30 20.12 -36.63
C ALA A 8 -40.65 19.04 -35.75
N LEU A 9 -40.39 17.84 -36.29
CA LEU A 9 -39.72 16.75 -35.57
C LEU A 9 -38.25 17.07 -35.26
N ILE A 10 -37.55 17.75 -36.17
CA ILE A 10 -36.18 18.24 -35.96
C ILE A 10 -36.16 19.41 -34.96
N ALA A 11 -37.15 20.30 -35.01
CA ALA A 11 -37.29 21.40 -34.06
C ALA A 11 -37.68 20.94 -32.64
N ALA A 12 -38.42 19.83 -32.54
CA ALA A 12 -38.79 19.18 -31.29
C ALA A 12 -37.77 18.14 -30.81
N ALA A 13 -36.64 17.98 -31.51
CA ALA A 13 -35.57 17.08 -31.10
C ALA A 13 -35.09 17.48 -29.70
N PRO A 14 -35.27 16.62 -28.70
CA PRO A 14 -34.95 16.96 -27.33
C PRO A 14 -33.46 17.31 -27.18
N HIS A 15 -33.15 18.43 -26.53
CA HIS A 15 -31.77 18.94 -26.43
C HIS A 15 -30.78 17.97 -25.75
N TRP A 16 -31.27 16.94 -25.06
CA TRP A 16 -30.47 15.87 -24.46
C TRP A 16 -29.95 14.86 -25.49
N GLN A 17 -30.33 14.99 -26.76
CA GLN A 17 -29.71 14.28 -27.89
C GLN A 17 -28.43 14.96 -28.38
N GLY A 18 -28.07 16.13 -27.83
CA GLY A 18 -26.91 16.92 -28.21
C GLY A 18 -25.64 16.54 -27.45
N GLY A 19 -24.99 15.43 -27.82
CA GLY A 19 -23.61 15.10 -27.45
C GLY A 19 -23.30 15.00 -25.94
N PRO A 20 -22.11 14.51 -25.56
CA PRO A 20 -21.69 14.55 -24.17
C PRO A 20 -21.58 16.01 -23.69
N PRO A 21 -22.09 16.34 -22.48
CA PRO A 21 -21.93 17.66 -21.91
C PRO A 21 -20.45 18.11 -21.89
N PRO A 22 -20.14 19.41 -22.06
CA PRO A 22 -18.77 19.90 -22.19
C PRO A 22 -17.89 19.69 -20.94
N PHE A 23 -18.49 19.38 -19.79
CA PHE A 23 -17.77 19.07 -18.54
C PHE A 23 -17.37 17.59 -18.42
N VAL A 24 -17.90 16.71 -19.27
CA VAL A 24 -17.61 15.26 -19.22
C VAL A 24 -16.11 14.97 -19.31
N PRO A 25 -15.32 15.57 -20.22
CA PRO A 25 -13.88 15.34 -20.27
C PRO A 25 -13.16 15.78 -18.97
N GLY A 26 -13.60 16.88 -18.36
CA GLY A 26 -13.03 17.40 -17.12
C GLY A 26 -13.32 16.51 -15.92
N VAL A 27 -14.56 16.05 -15.78
CA VAL A 27 -14.96 15.11 -14.71
C VAL A 27 -14.25 13.77 -14.88
N LEU A 28 -14.14 13.26 -16.12
CA LEU A 28 -13.41 12.02 -16.40
C LEU A 28 -11.93 12.14 -16.01
N MET A 29 -11.27 13.23 -16.40
CA MET A 29 -9.86 13.47 -16.06
C MET A 29 -9.66 13.61 -14.55
N PHE A 30 -10.59 14.30 -13.86
CA PHE A 30 -10.58 14.41 -12.40
C PHE A 30 -10.73 13.03 -11.74
N CYS A 31 -11.69 12.20 -12.18
CA CYS A 31 -11.86 10.84 -11.67
C CYS A 31 -10.60 9.98 -11.87
N VAL A 32 -9.98 10.03 -13.04
CA VAL A 32 -8.73 9.31 -13.33
C VAL A 32 -7.60 9.78 -12.40
N LEU A 33 -7.43 11.09 -12.25
CA LEU A 33 -6.41 11.65 -11.36
C LEU A 33 -6.65 11.26 -9.90
N MET A 34 -7.90 11.30 -9.45
CA MET A 34 -8.29 10.89 -8.10
C MET A 34 -7.98 9.40 -7.85
N LEU A 35 -8.28 8.52 -8.82
CA LEU A 35 -7.92 7.11 -8.76
C LEU A 35 -6.40 6.89 -8.73
N LEU A 36 -5.62 7.65 -9.50
CA LEU A 36 -4.16 7.57 -9.47
C LEU A 36 -3.59 8.00 -8.12
N VAL A 37 -4.09 9.10 -7.56
CA VAL A 37 -3.68 9.58 -6.23
C VAL A 37 -4.03 8.55 -5.16
N LEU A 38 -5.24 7.99 -5.20
CA LEU A 38 -5.66 6.98 -4.23
C LEU A 38 -4.84 5.69 -4.38
N GLY A 39 -4.58 5.24 -5.61
CA GLY A 39 -3.72 4.11 -5.90
C GLY A 39 -2.28 4.32 -5.41
N ALA A 40 -1.71 5.50 -5.65
CA ALA A 40 -0.38 5.86 -5.16
C ALA A 40 -0.33 5.94 -3.63
N LEU A 41 -1.37 6.47 -2.99
CA LEU A 41 -1.48 6.52 -1.54
C LEU A 41 -1.56 5.11 -0.93
N VAL A 42 -2.42 4.26 -1.46
CA VAL A 42 -2.53 2.85 -1.04
C VAL A 42 -1.20 2.13 -1.25
N PHE A 43 -0.56 2.33 -2.40
CA PHE A 43 0.72 1.71 -2.73
C PHE A 43 1.85 2.15 -1.81
N THR A 44 1.94 3.44 -1.49
CA THR A 44 2.95 3.97 -0.57
C THR A 44 2.72 3.50 0.87
N ILE A 45 1.47 3.44 1.33
CA ILE A 45 1.12 2.91 2.65
C ILE A 45 1.41 1.40 2.72
N ALA A 46 1.04 0.63 1.69
CA ALA A 46 1.32 -0.81 1.61
C ALA A 46 2.82 -1.10 1.62
N ARG A 47 3.63 -0.30 0.91
CA ARG A 47 5.10 -0.40 0.95
C ARG A 47 5.69 -0.04 2.31
N ARG A 48 5.15 0.97 2.99
CA ARG A 48 5.63 1.40 4.31
C ARG A 48 5.34 0.38 5.40
N LYS A 49 4.15 -0.24 5.39
CA LYS A 49 3.75 -1.19 6.44
C LYS A 49 4.41 -2.57 6.36
N GLY A 50 5.35 -2.80 5.45
CA GLY A 50 6.10 -4.06 5.41
C GLY A 50 5.23 -5.29 5.11
N HIS A 51 3.98 -5.10 4.69
CA HIS A 51 3.13 -6.17 4.19
C HIS A 51 3.76 -6.67 2.89
N ALA A 52 4.56 -7.72 3.02
CA ALA A 52 4.97 -8.53 1.90
C ALA A 52 3.69 -8.84 1.09
N PRO A 53 3.69 -8.60 -0.23
CA PRO A 53 2.50 -8.87 -1.04
C PRO A 53 2.07 -10.32 -0.83
N PRO A 54 0.78 -10.67 -0.99
CA PRO A 54 0.30 -12.02 -0.71
C PRO A 54 0.96 -13.13 -1.55
N TRP A 55 1.66 -12.77 -2.65
CA TRP A 55 2.49 -13.67 -3.45
C TRP A 55 3.96 -13.70 -3.04
N ALA A 56 4.44 -12.75 -2.23
CA ALA A 56 5.72 -12.86 -1.58
C ALA A 56 5.56 -13.88 -0.45
N GLY A 57 6.06 -15.08 -0.69
CA GLY A 57 6.04 -16.16 0.30
C GLY A 57 6.62 -15.72 1.66
N PRO A 58 6.41 -16.52 2.71
CA PRO A 58 6.87 -16.21 4.06
C PRO A 58 8.31 -15.71 4.01
N ARG A 59 8.53 -14.46 4.44
CA ARG A 59 9.88 -13.90 4.49
C ARG A 59 10.63 -14.76 5.49
N THR A 60 11.51 -15.64 5.01
CA THR A 60 12.34 -16.45 5.88
C THR A 60 13.10 -15.46 6.78
N PRO A 61 12.87 -15.49 8.11
CA PRO A 61 13.58 -14.59 9.01
C PRO A 61 15.07 -14.80 8.78
N ARG A 62 15.83 -13.69 8.79
CA ARG A 62 17.27 -13.83 8.57
C ARG A 62 17.83 -14.74 9.67
N PRO A 63 18.83 -15.60 9.35
CA PRO A 63 19.42 -16.48 10.36
C PRO A 63 19.85 -15.72 11.63
N GLU A 64 20.35 -14.49 11.46
CA GLU A 64 20.73 -13.58 12.54
C GLU A 64 19.54 -13.18 13.43
N GLU A 65 18.37 -12.85 12.85
CA GLU A 65 17.16 -12.49 13.59
C GLU A 65 16.65 -13.69 14.43
N SER A 66 16.72 -14.89 13.86
CA SER A 66 16.36 -16.13 14.57
C SER A 66 17.34 -16.48 15.71
N ALA A 67 18.63 -16.18 15.53
CA ALA A 67 19.62 -16.36 16.59
C ALA A 67 19.40 -15.39 17.76
N ARG A 68 19.04 -14.13 17.47
CA ARG A 68 18.71 -13.12 18.49
C ARG A 68 17.48 -13.53 19.31
N SER A 69 16.43 -14.04 18.66
CA SER A 69 15.20 -14.44 19.37
C SER A 69 15.45 -15.60 20.33
N VAL A 70 16.20 -16.62 19.90
CA VAL A 70 16.56 -17.77 20.77
C VAL A 70 17.42 -17.32 21.95
N LEU A 71 18.36 -16.40 21.73
CA LEU A 71 19.20 -15.86 22.80
C LEU A 71 18.37 -15.08 23.84
N ALA A 72 17.45 -14.23 23.37
CA ALA A 72 16.53 -13.47 24.24
C ALA A 72 15.59 -14.39 25.02
N GLU A 73 15.05 -15.42 24.39
CA GLU A 73 14.17 -16.40 25.04
C GLU A 73 14.88 -17.17 26.15
N ARG A 74 16.13 -17.60 25.90
CA ARG A 74 16.96 -18.28 26.91
C ARG A 74 17.30 -17.38 28.08
N PHE A 75 17.62 -16.10 27.81
CA PHE A 75 17.86 -15.12 28.86
C PHE A 75 16.60 -14.90 29.71
N ALA A 76 15.43 -14.77 29.07
CA ALA A 76 14.15 -14.60 29.77
C ALA A 76 13.76 -15.84 30.58
N ARG A 77 14.11 -17.04 30.13
CA ARG A 77 13.92 -18.29 30.88
C ARG A 77 14.89 -18.41 32.06
N GLY A 78 16.01 -17.67 32.03
CA GLY A 78 17.10 -17.81 33.00
C GLY A 78 18.04 -18.97 32.71
N ASP A 79 18.01 -19.52 31.49
CA ASP A 79 18.90 -20.62 31.07
C ASP A 79 20.34 -20.15 30.85
N ILE A 80 20.56 -18.84 30.71
CA ILE A 80 21.87 -18.23 30.48
C ILE A 80 22.05 -17.02 31.40
N THR A 81 23.29 -16.80 31.81
CA THR A 81 23.66 -15.66 32.65
C THR A 81 23.75 -14.36 31.84
N VAL A 82 23.78 -13.22 32.53
CA VAL A 82 23.95 -11.89 31.90
C VAL A 82 25.28 -11.82 31.14
N GLU A 83 26.36 -12.35 31.70
CA GLU A 83 27.68 -12.33 31.06
C GLU A 83 27.68 -13.09 29.72
N GLU A 84 27.16 -14.32 29.73
CA GLU A 84 27.03 -15.15 28.51
C GLU A 84 26.09 -14.52 27.48
N PHE A 85 25.02 -13.86 27.95
CA PHE A 85 24.11 -13.12 27.07
C PHE A 85 24.85 -11.98 26.37
N MET A 86 25.64 -11.19 27.10
CA MET A 86 26.39 -10.06 26.54
C MET A 86 27.49 -10.52 25.58
N GLU A 87 28.23 -11.58 25.91
CA GLU A 87 29.23 -12.18 25.02
C GLU A 87 28.59 -12.63 23.70
N ARG A 88 27.49 -13.39 23.76
CA ARG A 88 26.80 -13.88 22.57
C ARG A 88 26.10 -12.78 21.77
N ALA A 89 25.56 -11.76 22.45
CA ALA A 89 24.99 -10.59 21.79
C ALA A 89 26.07 -9.82 21.01
N SER A 90 27.25 -9.65 21.60
CA SER A 90 28.39 -9.01 20.94
C SER A 90 28.90 -9.79 19.73
N ALA A 91 28.99 -11.13 19.83
CA ALA A 91 29.36 -12.01 18.73
C ALA A 91 28.37 -11.92 17.56
N LEU A 92 27.10 -11.61 17.85
CA LEU A 92 26.03 -11.43 16.88
C LEU A 92 25.88 -9.96 16.42
N ASN A 93 26.81 -9.08 16.81
CA ASN A 93 26.78 -7.63 16.59
C ASN A 93 25.41 -7.02 16.94
N TRP A 94 24.81 -7.51 18.02
CA TRP A 94 23.49 -7.11 18.48
C TRP A 94 23.61 -6.34 19.79
N THR A 95 23.09 -5.11 19.79
CA THR A 95 23.01 -4.27 20.99
C THR A 95 21.61 -4.39 21.60
N PRO A 96 21.44 -5.04 22.76
CA PRO A 96 20.16 -5.16 23.43
C PRO A 96 19.64 -3.77 23.83
N GLY A 97 18.35 -3.49 23.59
CA GLY A 97 17.73 -2.21 23.92
C GLY A 97 17.85 -1.12 22.85
N GLN A 98 18.65 -1.34 21.80
CA GLN A 98 18.60 -0.52 20.60
C GLN A 98 17.45 -1.04 19.73
N SER A 99 16.27 -0.43 19.85
CA SER A 99 15.23 -0.63 18.84
C SER A 99 15.80 -0.11 17.52
N ASP A 100 15.93 -0.98 16.52
CA ASP A 100 16.24 -0.61 15.12
C ASP A 100 15.05 0.20 14.55
N ASP A 101 14.76 1.36 15.14
CA ASP A 101 13.68 2.28 14.77
C ASP A 101 14.16 3.21 13.64
N LYS A 102 14.77 2.59 12.63
CA LYS A 102 15.12 3.24 11.36
C LYS A 102 14.59 2.38 10.23
N ARG A 103 13.30 2.52 9.93
CA ARG A 103 12.77 2.12 8.63
C ARG A 103 11.65 3.02 8.14
#